data_AF-A0A673L7A8-F1
#
_entry.id   AF-A0A673L7A8-F1
#
_cell.length_a   1.000
_cell.length_b   1.000
_cell.length_c   1.000
_cell.angle_alpha   90.00
_cell.angle_beta   90.00
_cell.angle_gamma   90.00
#
_symmetry.space_group_name_H-M   'P 1'
#
loop_
_entity.id
_entity.type
_entity.pdbx_description
1 polymer ?
#
loop_
_entity_poly.entity_id
_entity_poly.type
_entity_poly.pdbx_seq_one_letter_code
_entity_poly.pdbx_strand_id
1 'polypeptide(L)'
;MMSFKTALGLILLAIVAVVAEFSWGNGKGNSYSYDLSKMSDLRKLYNSKVFMAEMMTRPLEGMSFQLGKLSHSGVRVTLEDGTKWLVHKGDGYGISS
;
A
#
# COMPACT_ATOMS: atom_id res chain seq x y z
N MET A 1 37.77 -13.18 -22.71
CA MET A 1 36.84 -12.19 -23.29
C MET A 1 35.44 -12.55 -22.84
N MET A 2 34.72 -11.68 -22.14
CA MET A 2 33.33 -11.96 -21.79
C MET A 2 32.47 -12.02 -23.06
N SER A 3 31.54 -12.97 -23.11
CA SER A 3 30.59 -13.08 -24.21
C SER A 3 29.67 -11.85 -24.24
N PHE A 4 29.28 -11.40 -25.43
CA PHE A 4 28.32 -10.30 -25.61
C PHE A 4 27.02 -10.54 -24.82
N LYS A 5 26.60 -11.81 -24.69
CA LYS A 5 25.42 -12.21 -23.91
C LYS A 5 25.62 -12.00 -22.40
N THR A 6 26.82 -12.29 -21.88
CA THR A 6 27.14 -12.08 -20.46
C THR A 6 27.22 -10.59 -20.12
N ALA A 7 27.73 -9.75 -21.04
CA ALA A 7 27.77 -8.31 -20.83
C ALA A 7 26.36 -7.70 -20.78
N LEU A 8 25.47 -8.09 -21.70
CA LEU A 8 24.06 -7.66 -21.71
C LEU A 8 23.31 -8.08 -20.44
N GLY A 9 23.52 -9.32 -19.98
CA GLY A 9 22.90 -9.83 -18.76
C GLY A 9 23.30 -9.04 -17.51
N LEU A 10 24.58 -8.67 -17.40
CA LEU A 10 25.09 -7.88 -16.28
C LEU A 10 24.56 -6.44 -16.29
N ILE A 11 24.43 -5.83 -17.48
CA ILE A 11 23.84 -4.49 -17.63
C ILE A 11 22.36 -4.51 -17.20
N LEU A 12 21.61 -5.52 -17.64
CA LEU A 12 20.20 -5.66 -17.26
C LEU A 12 20.04 -5.82 -15.75
N LEU A 13 20.88 -6.64 -15.12
CA LEU A 13 20.87 -6.85 -13.66
C LEU A 13 21.20 -5.57 -12.89
N ALA A 14 22.17 -4.78 -13.37
CA ALA A 14 22.53 -3.50 -12.77
C ALA A 14 21.40 -2.47 -12.86
N ILE A 15 20.69 -2.40 -13.99
CA ILE A 15 19.52 -1.51 -14.16
C ILE A 15 18.40 -1.90 -13.18
N VAL A 16 18.13 -3.19 -13.04
CA VAL A 16 17.11 -3.69 -12.08
C VAL A 16 17.49 -3.34 -10.64
N ALA A 17 18.77 -3.52 -10.25
CA ALA A 17 19.24 -3.18 -8.91
C ALA A 17 19.09 -1.68 -8.61
N VAL A 18 19.43 -0.80 -9.55
CA VAL A 18 19.29 0.65 -9.37
C VAL A 18 17.82 1.05 -9.21
N VAL A 19 16.91 0.48 -10.01
CA VAL A 19 15.46 0.79 -9.91
C VAL A 19 14.86 0.33 -8.57
N ALA A 20 15.34 -0.79 -8.02
CA ALA A 20 14.89 -1.29 -6.72
C ALA A 20 15.26 -0.35 -5.57
N GLU A 21 16.49 0.20 -5.56
CA GLU A 21 16.96 1.12 -4.50
C GLU A 21 16.19 2.46 -4.49
N PHE A 22 15.68 2.91 -5.64
CA PHE A 22 14.87 4.14 -5.73
C PHE A 22 13.44 3.99 -5.18
N SER A 23 12.97 2.76 -4.93
CA SER A 23 11.59 2.52 -4.49
C SER A 23 11.42 2.58 -2.97
N TRP A 24 12.51 2.68 -2.19
CA TRP A 24 12.42 2.75 -0.73
C TRP A 24 12.24 4.19 -0.24
N GLY A 25 11.03 4.71 -0.40
CA GLY A 25 10.64 6.01 0.13
C GLY A 25 10.59 5.99 1.66
N ASN A 26 11.52 6.70 2.31
CA ASN A 26 11.47 6.93 3.74
C ASN A 26 10.35 7.94 4.05
N GLY A 27 9.12 7.45 4.25
CA GLY A 27 7.94 8.24 4.50
C GLY A 27 8.01 8.98 5.84
N LYS A 28 8.53 10.21 5.83
CA LYS A 28 8.40 11.15 6.94
C LYS A 28 6.90 11.44 7.08
N GLY A 29 6.30 11.02 8.21
CA GLY A 29 4.85 11.04 8.44
C GLY A 29 4.25 12.43 8.21
N ASN A 30 3.66 12.62 7.04
CA ASN A 30 2.80 13.76 6.77
C ASN A 30 1.47 13.49 7.48
N SER A 31 0.96 14.47 8.21
CA SER A 31 -0.41 14.41 8.70
C SER A 31 -1.33 14.41 7.48
N TYR A 32 -2.03 13.30 7.27
CA TYR A 32 -2.96 13.20 6.16
C TYR A 32 -4.28 13.88 6.53
N SER A 33 -5.02 14.37 5.54
CA SER A 33 -6.33 15.01 5.78
C SER A 33 -7.38 14.08 6.40
N TYR A 34 -7.07 12.77 6.47
CA TYR A 34 -7.90 11.72 7.06
C TYR A 34 -7.37 11.22 8.41
N ASP A 35 -6.31 11.84 8.96
CA ASP A 35 -5.82 11.50 10.30
C ASP A 35 -6.75 12.02 11.39
N LEU A 36 -7.37 11.10 12.11
CA LEU A 36 -8.09 11.40 13.35
C LEU A 36 -7.07 11.63 14.48
N SER A 37 -6.64 12.88 14.63
CA SER A 37 -5.64 13.29 15.63
C SER A 37 -6.12 13.24 17.08
N LYS A 38 -7.45 13.21 17.30
CA LYS A 38 -8.05 13.13 18.64
C LYS A 38 -8.52 11.72 18.96
N MET A 39 -8.12 11.21 20.12
CA MET A 39 -8.52 9.88 20.62
C MET A 39 -10.04 9.71 20.74
N SER A 40 -10.78 10.78 21.05
CA SER A 40 -12.24 10.77 21.11
C SER A 40 -12.87 10.40 19.77
N ASP A 41 -12.33 10.95 18.69
CA ASP A 41 -12.88 10.80 17.34
C ASP A 41 -12.55 9.40 16.81
N LEU A 42 -11.34 8.91 17.10
CA LEU A 42 -10.95 7.53 16.81
C LEU A 42 -11.83 6.52 17.55
N ARG A 43 -12.10 6.75 18.84
CA ARG A 43 -13.00 5.90 19.62
C ARG A 43 -14.43 5.93 19.07
N LYS A 44 -14.92 7.08 18.60
CA LYS A 44 -16.23 7.17 17.94
C LYS A 44 -16.24 6.35 16.64
N LEU A 45 -15.21 6.47 15.81
CA LEU A 45 -15.08 5.69 14.57
C LEU A 45 -15.10 4.19 14.85
N TYR A 46 -14.28 3.70 15.79
CA TYR A 46 -14.19 2.27 16.10
C TYR A 46 -15.47 1.66 16.71
N ASN A 47 -16.33 2.48 17.31
CA ASN A 47 -17.63 2.05 17.83
C ASN A 47 -18.79 2.32 16.86
N SER A 48 -18.51 2.82 15.65
CA SER A 48 -19.54 3.10 14.65
C SER A 48 -20.05 1.81 14.01
N LYS A 49 -21.35 1.77 13.69
CA LYS A 49 -21.98 0.61 13.07
C LYS A 49 -21.50 0.45 11.62
N VAL A 50 -21.01 -0.74 11.29
CA VAL A 50 -20.69 -1.12 9.91
C VAL A 50 -22.00 -1.52 9.21
N PHE A 51 -22.31 -0.83 8.12
CA PHE A 51 -23.51 -1.11 7.32
C PHE A 51 -23.21 -2.04 6.14
N MET A 52 -22.02 -1.86 5.54
CA MET A 52 -21.53 -2.70 4.44
C MET A 52 -20.03 -2.89 4.56
N ALA A 53 -19.53 -4.06 4.19
CA ALA A 53 -18.10 -4.34 4.09
C ALA A 53 -17.80 -4.96 2.72
N GLU A 54 -16.79 -4.44 2.05
CA GLU A 54 -16.38 -4.85 0.71
C GLU A 54 -14.89 -5.24 0.73
N MET A 55 -14.54 -6.35 0.08
CA MET A 55 -13.14 -6.71 -0.14
C MET A 55 -12.56 -5.83 -1.24
N MET A 56 -11.39 -5.24 -1.00
CA MET A 56 -10.66 -4.41 -1.93
C MET A 56 -9.31 -5.05 -2.26
N THR A 57 -8.83 -4.84 -3.48
CA THR A 57 -7.48 -5.25 -3.89
C THR A 57 -6.76 -4.10 -4.59
N ARG A 58 -5.44 -4.04 -4.47
CA ARG A 58 -4.57 -3.11 -5.21
C ARG A 58 -3.25 -3.80 -5.63
N PRO A 59 -2.51 -3.29 -6.61
CA PRO A 59 -1.15 -3.77 -6.90
C PRO A 59 -0.25 -3.72 -5.67
N LEU A 60 0.80 -4.54 -5.66
CA LEU A 60 1.89 -4.37 -4.68
C LEU A 60 2.59 -3.02 -4.90
N GLU A 61 3.26 -2.53 -3.87
CA GLU A 61 4.06 -1.32 -3.98
C GLU A 61 5.13 -1.50 -5.07
N GLY A 62 5.32 -0.47 -5.91
CA GLY A 62 6.20 -0.54 -7.08
C GLY A 62 5.61 -1.24 -8.31
N MET A 63 4.40 -1.80 -8.23
CA MET A 63 3.73 -2.43 -9.38
C MET A 63 2.59 -1.56 -9.93
N SER A 64 2.52 -1.41 -11.25
CA SER A 64 1.44 -0.68 -11.94
C SER A 64 0.23 -1.55 -12.30
N PHE A 65 0.31 -2.87 -12.07
CA PHE A 65 -0.73 -3.83 -12.42
C PHE A 65 -0.84 -4.93 -11.36
N GLN A 66 -2.01 -5.56 -11.28
CA GLN A 66 -2.24 -6.73 -10.45
C GLN A 66 -1.93 -7.99 -11.25
N LEU A 67 -1.13 -8.91 -10.70
CA LEU A 67 -0.82 -10.17 -11.36
C LEU A 67 -1.23 -11.36 -10.48
N GLY A 68 -2.44 -11.87 -10.70
CA GLY A 68 -2.97 -13.04 -10.00
C GLY A 68 -2.98 -12.84 -8.48
N LYS A 69 -2.31 -13.73 -7.74
CA LYS A 69 -2.26 -13.71 -6.27
C LYS A 69 -1.29 -12.67 -5.70
N LEU A 70 -0.51 -11.98 -6.54
CA LEU A 70 0.43 -10.94 -6.12
C LEU A 70 -0.29 -9.59 -6.10
N SER A 71 -1.03 -9.35 -5.02
CA SER A 71 -1.78 -8.10 -4.80
C SER A 71 -1.96 -7.85 -3.31
N HIS A 72 -2.03 -6.58 -2.93
CA HIS A 72 -2.48 -6.20 -1.59
C HIS A 72 -3.98 -6.36 -1.50
N SER A 73 -4.46 -6.86 -0.36
CA SER A 73 -5.89 -6.94 -0.05
C SER A 73 -6.24 -6.11 1.19
N GLY A 74 -7.49 -5.67 1.25
CA GLY A 74 -8.01 -4.90 2.37
C GLY A 74 -9.53 -4.95 2.39
N VAL A 75 -10.12 -4.34 3.41
CA VAL A 75 -11.58 -4.24 3.54
C VAL A 75 -11.97 -2.79 3.56
N ARG A 76 -12.92 -2.37 2.73
CA ARG A 76 -13.56 -1.06 2.83
C ARG A 76 -14.88 -1.23 3.55
N VAL A 77 -15.05 -0.54 4.67
CA VAL A 77 -16.33 -0.47 5.39
C VAL A 77 -17.06 0.80 5.00
N THR A 78 -18.38 0.69 4.85
CA THR A 78 -19.30 1.83 4.74
C THR A 78 -20.09 1.91 6.04
N LEU A 79 -20.06 3.08 6.67
CA LEU A 79 -20.79 3.36 7.91
C LEU A 79 -22.21 3.85 7.60
N GLU A 80 -23.00 4.04 8.64
CA GLU A 80 -24.39 4.50 8.55
C GLU A 80 -24.53 5.89 7.89
N ASP A 81 -23.58 6.79 8.11
CA ASP A 81 -23.55 8.12 7.49
C ASP A 81 -23.05 8.12 6.03
N GLY A 82 -22.80 6.94 5.47
CA GLY A 82 -22.30 6.76 4.10
C GLY A 82 -20.79 6.98 3.96
N THR A 83 -20.08 7.37 5.03
CA THR A 83 -18.62 7.48 4.98
C THR A 83 -17.97 6.12 4.77
N LYS A 84 -16.83 6.12 4.06
CA LYS A 84 -16.10 4.91 3.69
C LYS A 84 -14.71 4.93 4.30
N TRP A 85 -14.35 3.83 4.97
CA TRP A 85 -13.06 3.69 5.65
C TRP A 85 -12.36 2.43 5.16
N LEU A 86 -11.11 2.57 4.75
CA LEU A 86 -10.27 1.42 4.45
C LEU A 86 -9.74 0.85 5.76
N VAL A 87 -10.20 -0.33 6.12
CA VAL A 87 -9.67 -1.13 7.22
C VAL A 87 -8.55 -1.96 6.64
N HIS A 88 -7.33 -1.57 6.99
CA HIS A 88 -6.13 -2.27 6.59
C HIS A 88 -5.28 -2.53 7.84
N LYS A 89 -4.82 -3.77 8.00
CA LYS A 89 -3.94 -4.17 9.08
C LYS A 89 -2.59 -4.52 8.45
N GLY A 90 -1.72 -3.53 8.39
CA GLY A 90 -0.35 -3.60 7.87
C GLY A 90 0.51 -2.57 8.59
N ASP A 91 1.83 -2.66 8.41
CA ASP A 91 2.77 -1.72 8.98
C ASP A 91 2.59 -0.30 8.39
N GLY A 92 2.95 0.74 9.14
CA GLY A 92 2.80 2.12 8.67
C GLY A 92 1.36 2.59 8.47
N TYR A 93 0.38 2.00 9.18
CA TYR A 93 -1.01 2.50 9.27
C TYR A 93 -1.72 2.67 7.92
N GLY A 94 -1.56 1.71 7.02
CA GLY A 94 -2.16 1.74 5.68
C GLY A 94 -1.26 2.26 4.57
N ILE A 95 -0.02 2.66 4.90
CA ILE A 95 1.01 3.03 3.94
C ILE A 95 1.68 1.77 3.38
N SER A 96 2.11 0.86 4.28
CA SER A 96 2.80 -0.39 3.95
C SER A 96 1.92 -1.61 4.29
N SER A 97 2.12 -2.69 3.55
CA SER A 97 1.44 -3.97 3.72
C SER A 97 2.38 -5.12 3.40
#